data_AF-A0A351KTR8-F1
#
_entry.id   AF-A0A351KTR8-F1
#
_cell.length_a   1.000
_cell.length_b   1.000
_cell.length_c   1.000
_cell.angle_alpha   90.00
_cell.angle_beta   90.00
_cell.angle_gamma   90.00
#
_symmetry.space_group_name_H-M   'P 1'
#
loop_
_entity.id
_entity.type
_entity.pdbx_description
1 polymer ?
#
loop_
_entity_poly.entity_id
_entity_poly.type
_entity_poly.pdbx_seq_one_letter_code
_entity_poly.pdbx_strand_id
1 'polypeptide(L)'
;VVGVGNIYASESLFAAGISPTRAAGKISLARYERLAETIRMVLSASIAQGGTTLRDFVNATGNPGYFRQTLNVYEREGQPCRICETPIRMARQAQRATYWCPRCQS
;
A
#
# COMPACT_ATOMS: atom_id res chain seq x y z
N VAL A 1 2.09 8.83 11.85
CA VAL A 1 1.04 8.70 10.81
C VAL A 1 -0.05 7.81 11.36
N VAL A 2 -1.25 8.35 11.59
CA VAL A 2 -2.45 7.58 11.99
C VAL A 2 -3.37 7.43 10.77
N GLY A 3 -4.05 6.29 10.61
CA GLY A 3 -4.99 6.06 9.50
C GLY A 3 -4.44 5.28 8.28
N VAL A 4 -3.16 4.90 8.26
CA VAL A 4 -2.63 4.00 7.22
C VAL A 4 -2.97 2.56 7.58
N GLY A 5 -4.08 2.07 7.03
CA GLY A 5 -4.43 0.65 7.06
C GLY A 5 -3.40 -0.22 6.34
N ASN A 6 -3.46 -1.52 6.60
CA ASN A 6 -2.53 -2.52 6.06
C ASN A 6 -2.46 -2.54 4.50
N ILE A 7 -3.59 -2.20 3.87
CA ILE A 7 -3.72 -1.98 2.42
C ILE A 7 -2.75 -0.89 1.96
N TYR A 8 -2.89 0.32 2.51
CA TYR A 8 -2.06 1.45 2.14
C TYR A 8 -0.59 1.23 2.46
N ALA A 9 -0.27 0.56 3.57
CA ALA A 9 1.11 0.21 3.90
C ALA A 9 1.73 -0.67 2.80
N SER A 10 1.04 -1.76 2.40
CA SER A 10 1.54 -2.68 1.37
C SER A 10 1.66 -1.99 0.00
N GLU A 11 0.63 -1.24 -0.41
CA GLU A 11 0.61 -0.53 -1.69
C GLU A 11 1.65 0.60 -1.74
N SER A 12 1.80 1.36 -0.67
CA SER A 12 2.77 2.47 -0.61
C SER A 12 4.21 1.96 -0.61
N LEU A 13 4.48 0.84 0.05
CA LEU A 13 5.80 0.19 0.00
C LEU A 13 6.10 -0.35 -1.40
N PHE A 14 5.10 -0.88 -2.11
CA PHE A 14 5.24 -1.32 -3.50
C PHE A 14 5.52 -0.14 -4.45
N ALA A 15 4.73 0.93 -4.38
CA ALA A 15 4.95 2.15 -5.15
C ALA A 15 6.32 2.78 -4.86
N ALA A 16 6.74 2.75 -3.58
CA ALA A 16 8.05 3.21 -3.16
C ALA A 16 9.17 2.17 -3.40
N GLY A 17 8.91 1.00 -3.97
CA GLY A 17 9.93 -0.03 -4.24
C GLY A 17 10.73 -0.47 -3.00
N ILE A 18 10.14 -0.35 -1.80
CA ILE A 18 10.77 -0.67 -0.51
C ILE A 18 10.31 -2.06 -0.09
N SER A 19 11.26 -2.95 0.23
CA SER A 19 10.92 -4.23 0.83
C SER A 19 10.37 -4.07 2.26
N PRO A 20 9.25 -4.73 2.61
CA PRO A 20 8.72 -4.72 3.99
C PRO A 20 9.61 -5.48 4.99
N THR A 21 10.56 -6.28 4.50
CA THR A 21 11.52 -6.99 5.36
C THR A 21 12.79 -6.18 5.61
N ARG A 22 12.95 -5.03 4.97
CA ARG A 22 14.12 -4.15 5.13
C ARG A 22 13.97 -3.29 6.37
N ALA A 23 15.01 -3.27 7.21
CA ALA A 23 15.06 -2.39 8.37
C ALA A 23 14.96 -0.93 7.92
N ALA A 24 14.09 -0.16 8.58
CA ALA A 24 13.79 1.23 8.22
C ALA A 24 15.04 2.10 8.12
N GLY A 25 16.02 1.93 9.03
CA GLY A 25 17.28 2.69 9.01
C GLY A 25 18.20 2.47 7.80
N LYS A 26 17.86 1.56 6.88
CA LYS A 26 18.64 1.27 5.65
C LYS A 26 17.94 1.72 4.36
N ILE A 27 16.90 2.55 4.47
CA ILE A 27 16.15 3.06 3.32
C ILE A 27 16.75 4.42 2.91
N SER A 28 17.08 4.58 1.63
CA SER A 28 17.58 5.84 1.08
C SER A 28 16.54 6.96 1.18
N LEU A 29 16.98 8.21 1.39
CA LEU A 29 16.11 9.38 1.46
C LEU A 29 15.12 9.49 0.28
N ALA A 30 15.59 9.28 -0.95
CA ALA A 30 14.73 9.32 -2.14
C ALA A 30 13.53 8.34 -2.08
N ARG A 31 13.69 7.19 -1.42
CA ARG A 31 12.58 6.23 -1.25
C ARG A 31 11.60 6.69 -0.19
N TYR A 32 12.08 7.36 0.86
CA TYR A 32 11.21 8.00 1.86
C TYR A 32 10.41 9.15 1.25
N GLU A 33 11.01 9.93 0.36
CA GLU A 33 10.32 11.02 -0.35
C GLU A 33 9.18 10.47 -1.21
N ARG A 34 9.42 9.41 -1.99
CA ARG A 34 8.37 8.72 -2.75
C ARG A 34 7.27 8.15 -1.86
N LEU A 35 7.65 7.57 -0.72
CA LEU A 35 6.68 7.07 0.25
C LEU A 35 5.80 8.20 0.80
N ALA A 36 6.41 9.32 1.18
CA ALA A 36 5.71 10.50 1.67
C ALA A 36 4.80 11.12 0.60
N GLU A 37 5.25 11.15 -0.66
CA GLU A 37 4.46 11.61 -1.80
C GLU A 37 3.25 10.72 -2.06
N THR A 38 3.44 9.39 -2.01
CA THR A 38 2.35 8.42 -2.15
C THR A 38 1.30 8.60 -1.05
N ILE A 39 1.74 8.78 0.20
CA ILE A 39 0.84 9.05 1.33
C ILE A 39 0.09 10.38 1.13
N ARG A 40 0.77 11.44 0.68
CA ARG A 40 0.13 12.73 0.38
C ARG A 40 -0.91 12.61 -0.73
N MET A 41 -0.62 11.87 -1.81
CA MET A 41 -1.58 11.63 -2.89
C MET A 41 -2.82 10.90 -2.39
N VAL A 42 -2.65 9.85 -1.59
CA VAL A 42 -3.77 9.08 -1.02
C VAL A 42 -4.63 9.95 -0.09
N LEU A 43 -3.99 10.73 0.80
CA LEU A 43 -4.70 11.64 1.70
C LEU A 43 -5.42 12.75 0.92
N SER A 44 -4.79 13.33 -0.10
CA SER A 44 -5.38 14.38 -0.93
C SER A 44 -6.58 13.86 -1.73
N ALA A 45 -6.48 12.65 -2.30
CA ALA A 45 -7.61 11.99 -2.97
C ALA A 45 -8.76 11.69 -2.00
N SER A 46 -8.45 11.31 -0.76
CA SER A 46 -9.46 11.07 0.29
C SER A 46 -10.17 12.35 0.73
N ILE A 47 -9.44 13.47 0.80
CA ILE A 47 -10.00 14.79 1.10
C ILE A 47 -10.89 15.28 -0.05
N ALA A 48 -10.43 15.12 -1.29
CA ALA A 48 -11.20 15.49 -2.49
C ALA A 48 -12.53 14.71 -2.62
N GLN A 49 -12.59 13.49 -2.07
CA GLN A 49 -13.81 12.68 -2.02
C GLN A 49 -14.70 12.94 -0.79
N GLY A 50 -14.43 14.00 0.00
CA GLY A 50 -15.33 14.46 1.05
C GLY A 50 -15.01 13.98 2.47
N GLY A 51 -13.83 13.42 2.73
CA GLY A 51 -13.39 13.04 4.08
C GLY A 51 -13.92 11.67 4.55
N THR A 52 -13.09 10.96 5.32
CA THR A 52 -13.21 9.51 5.53
C THR A 52 -13.99 9.11 6.78
N THR A 53 -15.02 8.27 6.62
CA THR A 53 -15.40 7.31 7.66
C THR A 53 -14.33 6.22 7.70
N LEU A 54 -13.29 6.45 8.49
CA LEU A 54 -12.06 5.66 8.58
C LEU A 54 -12.22 4.29 9.27
N ARG A 55 -13.45 3.80 9.44
CA ARG A 55 -13.70 2.55 10.19
C ARG A 55 -14.15 1.38 9.33
N ASP A 56 -14.90 1.60 8.27
CA ASP A 56 -15.25 0.57 7.30
C ASP A 56 -15.37 1.23 5.93
N PHE A 57 -14.64 0.70 4.95
CA PHE A 57 -14.39 1.28 3.63
C PHE A 57 -15.62 1.31 2.72
N VAL A 58 -16.64 2.04 3.13
CA VAL A 58 -17.79 2.43 2.33
C VAL A 58 -17.77 3.94 2.20
N ASN A 59 -17.91 4.44 0.97
CA ASN A 59 -18.19 5.87 0.78
C ASN A 59 -19.53 6.23 1.47
N ALA A 60 -19.87 7.52 1.59
CA ALA A 60 -21.13 7.96 2.20
C ALA A 60 -22.39 7.34 1.54
N THR A 61 -22.26 6.71 0.37
CA THR A 61 -23.30 5.98 -0.37
C THR A 61 -23.23 4.44 -0.25
N GLY A 62 -22.35 3.86 0.58
CA GLY A 62 -22.28 2.40 0.78
C GLY A 62 -21.53 1.61 -0.30
N ASN A 63 -20.85 2.28 -1.24
CA ASN A 63 -20.05 1.63 -2.28
C ASN A 63 -18.61 1.38 -1.80
N PRO A 64 -18.02 0.21 -2.11
CA PRO A 64 -16.61 -0.06 -1.81
C PRO A 64 -15.75 0.96 -2.55
N GLY A 65 -14.94 1.71 -1.80
CA GLY A 65 -14.16 2.82 -2.34
C GLY A 65 -13.31 2.42 -3.55
N TYR A 66 -13.14 3.38 -4.46
CA TYR A 66 -12.39 3.32 -5.73
C TYR A 66 -11.05 2.57 -5.66
N PHE A 67 -10.43 2.54 -4.49
CA PHE A 67 -9.14 1.91 -4.24
C PHE A 67 -9.11 0.38 -4.48
N ARG A 68 -10.22 -0.35 -4.27
CA ARG A 68 -10.24 -1.82 -4.45
C ARG A 68 -9.94 -2.24 -5.89
N GLN A 69 -10.27 -1.40 -6.87
CA GLN A 69 -10.01 -1.67 -8.29
C GLN A 69 -8.53 -1.46 -8.70
N THR A 70 -7.73 -0.77 -7.88
CA THR A 70 -6.35 -0.35 -8.25
C THR A 70 -5.25 -1.06 -7.45
N LEU A 71 -5.58 -2.10 -6.67
CA LEU A 71 -4.60 -2.79 -5.82
C LEU A 71 -3.53 -3.53 -6.66
N ASN A 72 -2.26 -3.25 -6.38
CA ASN A 72 -1.11 -3.84 -7.08
C ASN A 72 -0.59 -5.07 -6.36
N VAL A 73 -0.62 -5.12 -5.04
CA VAL A 73 -0.05 -6.22 -4.24
C VAL A 73 -0.98 -6.73 -3.15
N TYR A 74 -1.82 -5.89 -2.55
CA TYR A 74 -2.65 -6.28 -1.42
C TYR A 74 -3.67 -7.36 -1.79
N GLU A 75 -3.74 -8.44 -0.99
CA GLU A 75 -4.59 -9.63 -1.25
C GLU A 75 -4.32 -10.31 -2.60
N ARG A 76 -3.18 -10.05 -3.23
CA ARG A 76 -2.78 -10.66 -4.51
C ARG A 76 -1.67 -11.70 -4.36
N GLU A 77 -1.55 -12.33 -3.19
CA GLU A 77 -0.57 -13.41 -2.96
C GLU A 77 -0.66 -14.48 -4.06
N GLY A 78 0.49 -14.89 -4.59
CA GLY A 78 0.57 -15.87 -5.68
C GLY A 78 0.22 -15.33 -7.07
N GLN A 79 -0.43 -14.17 -7.18
CA GLN A 79 -0.70 -13.55 -8.48
C GLN A 79 0.56 -12.88 -9.06
N PRO A 80 0.65 -12.76 -10.39
CA PRO A 80 1.75 -12.05 -11.03
C PRO A 80 1.73 -10.56 -10.67
N CYS A 81 2.91 -10.04 -10.34
CA CYS A 81 3.14 -8.60 -10.20
C CYS A 81 2.78 -7.88 -11.51
N ARG A 82 2.09 -6.74 -11.42
CA ARG A 82 1.67 -5.96 -12.59
C ARG A 82 2.83 -5.31 -13.36
N ILE A 83 4.04 -5.29 -12.77
CA ILE A 83 5.23 -4.66 -13.36
C ILE A 83 6.20 -5.71 -13.93
N CYS A 84 6.44 -6.80 -13.20
CA CYS A 84 7.51 -7.75 -13.52
C CYS A 84 7.08 -9.22 -13.53
N GLU A 85 5.77 -9.47 -13.43
CA GLU A 85 5.13 -10.79 -13.46
C GLU A 85 5.54 -11.77 -12.35
N THR A 86 6.53 -11.42 -11.52
CA THR A 86 6.96 -12.23 -10.40
C THR A 86 5.81 -12.38 -9.40
N PRO A 87 5.52 -13.59 -8.91
CA PRO A 87 4.46 -13.82 -7.95
C PRO A 87 4.60 -12.95 -6.70
N ILE A 88 3.51 -12.32 -6.28
CA ILE A 88 3.46 -11.54 -5.04
C ILE A 88 3.59 -12.49 -3.86
N ARG A 89 4.40 -12.09 -2.89
CA ARG A 89 4.58 -12.80 -1.61
C ARG A 89 3.76 -12.14 -0.53
N MET A 90 3.34 -12.95 0.43
CA MET A 90 2.73 -12.51 1.66
C MET A 90 3.53 -13.02 2.86
N ALA A 91 3.60 -12.22 3.91
CA ALA A 91 4.08 -12.65 5.21
C ALA A 91 3.28 -11.94 6.30
N ARG A 92 3.12 -12.63 7.41
CA ARG A 92 2.44 -12.09 8.58
C ARG A 92 3.48 -11.44 9.50
N GLN A 93 3.50 -10.12 9.56
CA GLN A 93 4.37 -9.34 10.46
C GLN A 93 3.51 -8.76 11.59
N ALA A 94 3.85 -9.05 12.85
CA ALA A 94 3.13 -8.55 14.02
C ALA A 94 1.58 -8.71 13.89
N GLN A 95 1.14 -9.91 13.48
CA GLN A 95 -0.27 -10.26 13.23
C GLN A 95 -0.96 -9.56 12.05
N ARG A 96 -0.22 -8.84 11.21
CA ARG A 96 -0.73 -8.17 9.99
C ARG A 96 -0.14 -8.80 8.73
N ALA A 97 -1.00 -9.12 7.76
CA ALA A 97 -0.58 -9.68 6.47
C ALA A 97 0.04 -8.60 5.59
N THR A 98 1.31 -8.72 5.26
CA THR A 98 2.02 -7.76 4.40
C THR A 98 2.26 -8.39 3.05
N TYR A 99 1.89 -7.70 1.98
CA TYR A 99 2.03 -8.17 0.61
C TYR A 99 3.10 -7.38 -0.12
N TRP A 100 3.99 -8.04 -0.87
CA TRP A 100 5.04 -7.38 -1.63
C TRP A 100 5.52 -8.20 -2.83
N CYS A 101 6.09 -7.52 -3.82
CA CYS A 101 6.80 -8.16 -4.92
C CYS A 101 8.28 -8.29 -4.57
N PRO A 102 8.87 -9.50 -4.50
CA PRO A 102 10.28 -9.69 -4.13
C PRO A 102 11.28 -9.16 -5.17
N ARG A 103 10.82 -8.84 -6.39
CA ARG A 103 11.66 -8.30 -7.47
C ARG A 103 11.57 -6.79 -7.60
N CYS A 104 10.36 -6.22 -7.53
CA CYS A 104 10.17 -4.76 -7.62
C CYS A 104 10.51 -4.03 -6.31
N GLN A 105 10.44 -4.73 -5.18
CA GLN A 105 10.75 -4.14 -3.87
C GLN A 105 12.06 -4.70 -3.36
N SER A 106 13.01 -3.80 -3.12
CA SER A 106 14.34 -4.14 -2.60
C SER A 106 14.50 -3.65 -1.18
#